data_AF-A0ABD2N6S5-F1
#
_entry.id   AF-A0ABD2N6S5-F1
#
_cell.length_a   1.000
_cell.length_b   1.000
_cell.length_c   1.000
_cell.angle_alpha   90.00
_cell.angle_beta   90.00
_cell.angle_gamma   90.00
#
_symmetry.space_group_name_H-M   'P 1'
#
loop_
_entity.id
_entity.type
_entity.pdbx_description
1 polymer ?
#
loop_
_entity_poly.entity_id
_entity_poly.type
_entity_poly.pdbx_seq_one_letter_code
_entity_poly.pdbx_strand_id
1 'polypeptide(L)'
;MTRKVPCEEVMTPIITDEGLCYSFNIYDVRDIYSDTNTMQYLEEGRRQIDWTPDEGYRKHTNIEDMYPRRAFLSGLQNSFTATFYTDKRDLNYGCRDFSLQGIRVSLDTATKIPRPSQIFFSVGLDKLTTAAVTPRLTQTSTKIKHYSPEKRNCFFNTEKKLRFFRYYSQLNCNFECWTNYTKAQCGCVNFYMPKDNETRVCSLGKRFCLEDARLSYTQDILRERLKSAGSVKYGNKTTECNCLPLCSDLTYSAELSTSDWDFANSDDANIDEDREDFSNFQASAVRVFFKNDYFLPHQREELYGFIDVVSNIGGALGLITGFSLVSLGEIIYFLSIRLIENYRKHGSCCGRIDSSQDSIKNNEEDDVLK
;
A
#
# COMPACT_ATOMS: atom_id res chain seq x y z
N MET A 1 10.96 35.58 -9.96
CA MET A 1 11.39 35.15 -11.30
C MET A 1 11.03 33.68 -11.45
N THR A 2 10.16 33.35 -12.39
CA THR A 2 9.75 31.96 -12.67
C THR A 2 10.80 31.34 -13.59
N ARG A 3 11.51 30.29 -13.15
CA ARG A 3 12.47 29.58 -14.00
C ARG A 3 11.71 28.69 -14.97
N LYS A 4 11.68 29.04 -16.26
CA LYS A 4 11.18 28.16 -17.33
C LYS A 4 12.22 27.06 -17.58
N VAL A 5 11.78 25.81 -17.65
CA VAL A 5 12.63 24.63 -17.90
C VAL A 5 12.00 23.83 -19.04
N PRO A 6 12.77 23.32 -20.02
CA PRO A 6 12.23 22.47 -21.07
C PRO A 6 11.54 21.23 -20.52
N CYS A 7 10.35 20.90 -21.05
CA CYS A 7 9.57 19.74 -20.58
C CYS A 7 10.33 18.41 -20.76
N GLU A 8 11.12 18.28 -21.81
CA GLU A 8 11.91 17.09 -22.14
C GLU A 8 12.93 16.72 -21.05
N GLU A 9 13.38 17.68 -20.25
CA GLU A 9 14.37 17.44 -19.19
C GLU A 9 13.74 16.99 -17.87
N VAL A 10 12.45 17.28 -17.66
CA VAL A 10 11.77 17.14 -16.36
C VAL A 10 10.60 16.16 -16.37
N MET A 11 10.00 15.90 -17.53
CA MET A 11 8.88 15.00 -17.71
C MET A 11 9.36 13.68 -18.31
N THR A 12 9.06 12.57 -17.64
CA THR A 12 9.35 11.23 -18.14
C THR A 12 8.09 10.64 -18.79
N PRO A 13 8.17 10.13 -20.04
CA PRO A 13 7.04 9.49 -20.70
C PRO A 13 6.75 8.12 -20.08
N ILE A 14 5.49 7.87 -19.76
CA ILE A 14 5.02 6.62 -19.17
C ILE A 14 3.75 6.10 -19.84
N ILE A 15 3.65 4.79 -20.02
CA ILE A 15 2.41 4.13 -20.45
C ILE A 15 1.58 3.77 -19.22
N THR A 16 0.33 4.22 -19.21
CA THR A 16 -0.67 3.98 -18.14
C THR A 16 -1.93 3.34 -18.72
N ASP A 17 -2.94 3.12 -17.87
CA ASP A 17 -4.27 2.63 -18.27
C ASP A 17 -5.06 3.61 -19.17
N GLU A 18 -4.60 4.85 -19.29
CA GLU A 18 -5.17 5.89 -20.15
C GLU A 18 -4.34 6.15 -21.42
N GLY A 19 -3.26 5.38 -21.64
CA GLY A 19 -2.37 5.51 -22.79
C GLY A 19 -1.02 6.15 -22.44
N LEU A 20 -0.46 6.93 -23.36
CA LEU A 20 0.79 7.68 -23.15
C LEU A 20 0.52 8.87 -22.22
N CYS A 21 1.24 8.94 -21.12
CA CYS A 21 1.20 10.02 -20.13
C CYS A 21 2.61 10.52 -19.85
N TYR A 22 2.71 11.67 -19.20
CA TYR A 22 3.97 12.25 -18.76
C TYR A 22 3.96 12.39 -17.25
N SER A 23 5.07 12.06 -16.60
CA SER A 23 5.20 12.12 -15.15
C SER A 23 6.39 12.96 -14.74
N PHE A 24 6.14 13.94 -13.89
CA PHE A 24 7.17 14.71 -13.22
C PHE A 24 7.63 13.96 -11.98
N ASN A 25 8.95 13.86 -11.78
CA ASN A 25 9.57 13.41 -10.53
C ASN A 25 9.32 11.92 -10.15
N ILE A 26 9.11 11.06 -11.15
CA ILE A 26 8.95 9.60 -10.99
C ILE A 26 10.29 8.87 -11.06
N TYR A 27 10.43 7.73 -10.36
CA TYR A 27 11.62 6.91 -10.54
C TYR A 27 11.76 6.38 -11.96
N ASP A 28 13.01 6.12 -12.35
CA ASP A 28 13.31 5.38 -13.58
C ASP A 28 12.65 4.00 -13.50
N VAL A 29 12.22 3.50 -14.65
CA VAL A 29 11.56 2.20 -14.81
C VAL A 29 12.38 1.07 -14.20
N ARG A 30 13.70 1.12 -14.31
CA ARG A 30 14.63 0.13 -13.75
C ARG A 30 14.65 0.14 -12.22
N ASP A 31 14.23 1.23 -11.59
CA ASP A 31 14.17 1.38 -10.14
C ASP A 31 12.75 1.14 -9.58
N ILE A 32 11.74 1.17 -10.44
CA ILE A 32 10.37 0.77 -10.09
C ILE A 32 10.16 -0.73 -10.29
N TYR A 33 10.60 -1.27 -11.44
CA TYR A 33 10.38 -2.66 -11.82
C TYR A 33 11.58 -3.55 -11.46
N SER A 34 11.30 -4.77 -11.03
CA SER A 34 12.31 -5.77 -10.66
C SER A 34 13.01 -6.35 -11.90
N ASP A 35 12.29 -6.48 -13.01
CA ASP A 35 12.82 -6.96 -14.29
C ASP A 35 12.64 -5.86 -15.37
N THR A 36 13.72 -5.50 -16.04
CA THR A 36 13.74 -4.44 -17.06
C THR A 36 12.99 -4.84 -18.33
N ASN A 37 12.76 -6.13 -18.53
CA ASN A 37 11.99 -6.63 -19.66
C ASN A 37 10.46 -6.46 -19.47
N THR A 38 10.03 -5.95 -18.31
CA THR A 38 8.62 -5.91 -17.94
C THR A 38 7.80 -4.97 -18.85
N MET A 39 8.44 -3.94 -19.41
CA MET A 39 7.80 -2.92 -20.23
C MET A 39 8.80 -2.23 -21.17
N GLN A 40 8.36 -1.91 -22.39
CA GLN A 40 9.13 -1.21 -23.41
C GLN A 40 9.01 0.30 -23.14
N TYR A 41 9.80 0.82 -22.20
CA TYR A 41 9.88 2.26 -21.95
C TYR A 41 11.07 2.88 -22.68
N LEU A 42 10.97 4.18 -22.98
CA LEU A 42 12.06 4.98 -23.52
C LEU A 42 13.16 5.09 -22.45
N GLU A 43 14.39 4.72 -22.82
CA GLU A 43 15.53 4.72 -21.90
C GLU A 43 15.93 6.17 -21.56
N GLU A 44 15.85 6.55 -20.28
CA GLU A 44 16.41 7.81 -19.78
C GLU A 44 17.73 7.59 -19.02
N GLY A 45 18.49 8.67 -18.88
CA GLY A 45 19.73 8.69 -18.09
C GLY A 45 19.49 8.37 -16.62
N ARG A 46 20.36 7.55 -16.03
CA ARG A 46 20.23 7.10 -14.64
C ARG A 46 20.47 8.26 -13.66
N ARG A 47 19.46 8.58 -12.83
CA ARG A 47 19.58 9.54 -11.71
C ARG A 47 19.88 8.78 -10.41
N GLN A 48 20.67 9.38 -9.50
CA GLN A 48 20.89 8.81 -8.17
C GLN A 48 19.64 8.96 -7.32
N ILE A 49 19.18 7.89 -6.66
CA ILE A 49 18.00 7.93 -5.79
C ILE A 49 18.41 8.18 -4.35
N ASP A 50 17.89 9.27 -3.76
CA ASP A 50 18.21 9.70 -2.39
C ASP A 50 17.02 9.65 -1.43
N TRP A 51 15.84 9.26 -1.91
CA TRP A 51 14.63 9.10 -1.11
C TRP A 51 14.21 7.64 -1.03
N THR A 52 13.61 7.21 0.07
CA THR A 52 12.87 5.94 0.16
C THR A 52 11.57 6.13 0.95
N PRO A 53 10.55 5.28 0.75
CA PRO A 53 9.30 5.39 1.50
C PRO A 53 9.45 5.23 3.02
N ASP A 54 10.40 4.40 3.47
CA ASP A 54 10.57 4.10 4.90
C ASP A 54 11.47 5.11 5.62
N GLU A 55 12.60 5.48 5.01
CA GLU A 55 13.63 6.33 5.66
C GLU A 55 13.58 7.79 5.20
N GLY A 56 12.80 8.09 4.17
CA GLY A 56 12.73 9.43 3.58
C GLY A 56 14.02 9.79 2.85
N TYR A 57 14.37 11.08 2.87
CA TYR A 57 15.56 11.63 2.21
C TYR A 57 16.83 11.38 3.02
N ARG A 58 17.91 10.97 2.35
CA ARG A 58 19.24 10.84 2.95
C ARG A 58 19.81 12.19 3.41
N LYS A 59 20.51 12.20 4.55
CA LYS A 59 20.99 13.43 5.23
C LYS A 59 22.20 14.13 4.58
N HIS A 60 22.88 13.49 3.62
CA HIS A 60 24.19 13.94 3.11
C HIS A 60 24.22 14.24 1.60
N THR A 61 23.06 14.47 0.97
CA THR A 61 23.01 14.75 -0.46
C THR A 61 22.98 16.26 -0.70
N ASN A 62 23.77 16.75 -1.67
CA ASN A 62 23.66 18.12 -2.16
C ASN A 62 22.22 18.37 -2.64
N ILE A 63 21.68 19.55 -2.32
CA ILE A 63 20.29 19.92 -2.65
C ILE A 63 20.04 19.91 -4.17
N GLU A 64 21.06 20.27 -4.95
CA GLU A 64 20.96 20.40 -6.41
C GLU A 64 20.87 19.05 -7.14
N ASP A 65 21.49 18.01 -6.58
CA ASP A 65 21.53 16.66 -7.15
C ASP A 65 20.44 15.73 -6.57
N MET A 66 19.68 16.19 -5.58
CA MET A 66 18.71 15.38 -4.85
C MET A 66 17.54 14.93 -5.75
N TYR A 67 17.37 13.61 -5.87
CA TYR A 67 16.24 13.02 -6.59
C TYR A 67 15.47 12.00 -5.73
N PRO A 68 14.12 12.02 -5.72
CA PRO A 68 13.22 12.97 -6.37
C PRO A 68 13.34 14.38 -5.80
N ARG A 69 13.09 15.39 -6.63
CA ARG A 69 13.07 16.80 -6.25
C ARG A 69 12.04 17.03 -5.14
N ARG A 70 12.39 17.86 -4.15
CA ARG A 70 11.48 18.26 -3.06
C ARG A 70 11.25 19.77 -3.07
N ALA A 71 10.07 20.18 -2.61
CA ALA A 71 9.86 21.57 -2.24
C ALA A 71 10.49 21.86 -0.87
N PHE A 72 11.06 23.05 -0.73
CA PHE A 72 11.61 23.55 0.53
C PHE A 72 10.69 24.56 1.20
N LEU A 73 9.88 25.25 0.40
CA LEU A 73 8.95 26.28 0.82
C LEU A 73 7.58 26.00 0.23
N SER A 74 6.55 26.32 0.99
CA SER A 74 5.15 26.28 0.61
C SER A 74 4.73 27.56 -0.12
N GLY A 75 3.47 27.58 -0.57
CA GLY A 75 2.88 28.74 -1.20
C GLY A 75 3.05 28.80 -2.72
N LEU A 76 2.24 29.67 -3.33
CA LEU A 76 2.06 29.74 -4.79
C LEU A 76 3.31 30.22 -5.54
N GLN A 77 4.17 31.01 -4.90
CA GLN A 77 5.43 31.48 -5.50
C GLN A 77 6.44 30.35 -5.71
N ASN A 78 6.33 29.26 -4.94
CA ASN A 78 7.16 28.08 -5.02
C ASN A 78 6.44 26.91 -5.73
N SER A 79 5.45 27.25 -6.57
CA SER A 79 4.62 26.26 -7.26
C SER A 79 5.30 25.66 -8.47
N PHE A 80 4.96 24.41 -8.76
CA PHE A 80 5.17 23.79 -10.05
C PHE A 80 4.00 24.18 -10.97
N THR A 81 4.29 24.78 -12.12
CA THR A 81 3.27 25.10 -13.13
C THR A 81 3.58 24.32 -14.40
N ALA A 82 2.59 23.59 -14.91
CA ALA A 82 2.65 22.96 -16.22
C ALA A 82 1.52 23.53 -17.10
N THR A 83 1.90 23.98 -18.28
CA THR A 83 0.99 24.50 -19.31
C THR A 83 0.92 23.48 -20.43
N PHE A 84 -0.28 23.22 -20.90
CA PHE A 84 -0.58 22.26 -21.94
C PHE A 84 -1.29 22.95 -23.09
N TYR A 85 -0.78 22.74 -24.29
CA TYR A 85 -1.37 23.24 -25.52
C TYR A 85 -2.06 22.07 -26.22
N THR A 86 -3.36 22.20 -26.46
CA THR A 86 -4.15 21.19 -27.16
C THR A 86 -4.66 21.79 -28.46
N ASP A 87 -4.40 21.14 -29.59
CA ASP A 87 -4.95 21.53 -30.88
C ASP A 87 -6.45 21.19 -30.90
N LYS A 88 -7.29 22.17 -31.28
CA LYS A 88 -8.74 21.97 -31.40
C LYS A 88 -9.10 20.86 -32.41
N ARG A 89 -8.24 20.59 -33.39
CA ARG A 89 -8.43 19.54 -34.41
C ARG A 89 -8.29 18.13 -33.85
N ASP A 90 -7.51 17.96 -32.78
CA ASP A 90 -7.29 16.66 -32.14
C ASP A 90 -8.38 16.31 -31.11
N LEU A 91 -9.27 17.27 -30.81
CA LEU A 91 -10.38 17.06 -29.87
C LEU A 91 -11.48 16.21 -30.50
N ASN A 92 -11.60 14.96 -30.03
CA ASN A 92 -12.70 14.08 -30.40
C ASN A 92 -13.69 13.88 -29.23
N TYR A 93 -14.86 14.51 -29.34
CA TYR A 93 -15.93 14.43 -28.33
C TYR A 93 -16.60 13.05 -28.23
N GLY A 94 -16.38 12.16 -29.20
CA GLY A 94 -16.92 10.80 -29.24
C GLY A 94 -16.00 9.74 -28.64
N CYS A 95 -14.76 10.06 -28.26
CA CYS A 95 -13.78 9.07 -27.81
C CYS A 95 -13.97 8.59 -26.36
N ARG A 96 -14.84 9.22 -25.55
CA ARG A 96 -15.06 8.85 -24.14
C ARG A 96 -16.49 9.07 -23.69
N ASP A 97 -16.91 8.28 -22.70
CA ASP A 97 -18.15 8.51 -21.96
C ASP A 97 -18.18 9.94 -21.41
N PHE A 98 -19.31 10.63 -21.61
CA PHE A 98 -19.60 12.00 -21.15
C PHE A 98 -18.88 13.16 -21.86
N SER A 99 -18.10 12.92 -22.93
CA SER A 99 -17.47 13.99 -23.74
C SER A 99 -16.65 15.02 -22.94
N LEU A 100 -16.14 14.62 -21.77
CA LEU A 100 -15.36 15.48 -20.90
C LEU A 100 -13.97 15.72 -21.50
N GLN A 101 -13.73 16.95 -21.96
CA GLN A 101 -12.45 17.39 -22.49
C GLN A 101 -11.55 17.97 -21.40
N GLY A 102 -10.23 17.84 -21.60
CA GLY A 102 -9.21 18.36 -20.70
C GLY A 102 -8.21 17.30 -20.29
N ILE A 103 -7.45 17.62 -19.24
CA ILE A 103 -6.26 16.87 -18.85
C ILE A 103 -6.49 16.25 -17.49
N ARG A 104 -6.20 14.96 -17.37
CA ARG A 104 -6.27 14.25 -16.08
C ARG A 104 -4.91 14.28 -15.42
N VAL A 105 -4.89 14.68 -14.15
CA VAL A 105 -3.68 14.77 -13.34
C VAL A 105 -3.84 13.88 -12.11
N SER A 106 -2.83 13.06 -11.83
CA SER A 106 -2.74 12.21 -10.64
C SER A 106 -1.54 12.62 -9.79
N LEU A 107 -1.66 12.54 -8.46
CA LEU A 107 -0.59 12.85 -7.52
C LEU A 107 -0.22 11.59 -6.74
N ASP A 108 0.99 11.09 -7.00
CA ASP A 108 1.51 9.87 -6.40
C ASP A 108 2.96 10.06 -5.95
N THR A 109 3.45 9.11 -5.14
CA THR A 109 4.87 9.06 -4.75
C THR A 109 5.72 8.47 -5.88
N ALA A 110 7.00 8.85 -5.96
CA ALA A 110 7.89 8.45 -7.06
C ALA A 110 8.06 6.92 -7.28
N THR A 111 7.76 6.09 -6.28
CA THR A 111 7.82 4.61 -6.35
C THR A 111 6.55 3.94 -6.87
N LYS A 112 5.45 4.67 -7.00
CA LYS A 112 4.12 4.15 -7.38
C LYS A 112 3.88 4.44 -8.86
N ILE A 113 3.42 3.44 -9.61
CA ILE A 113 2.94 3.68 -10.97
C ILE A 113 1.55 4.31 -10.89
N PRO A 114 1.34 5.49 -11.48
CA PRO A 114 0.04 6.16 -11.44
C PRO A 114 -1.00 5.36 -12.24
N ARG A 115 -2.25 5.40 -11.76
CA ARG A 115 -3.42 4.86 -12.48
C ARG A 115 -4.47 5.95 -12.69
N PRO A 116 -4.29 6.81 -13.71
CA PRO A 116 -5.19 7.92 -13.98
C PRO A 116 -6.62 7.50 -14.33
N SER A 117 -6.91 6.22 -14.63
CA SER A 117 -8.30 5.76 -14.75
C SER A 117 -9.04 5.61 -13.40
N GLN A 118 -8.30 5.55 -12.29
CA GLN A 118 -8.87 5.30 -10.95
C GLN A 118 -8.92 6.55 -10.08
N ILE A 119 -7.81 7.28 -10.00
CA ILE A 119 -7.66 8.43 -9.10
C ILE A 119 -7.04 9.57 -9.90
N PHE A 120 -7.82 10.62 -10.14
CA PHE A 120 -7.39 11.80 -10.87
C PHE A 120 -8.24 13.00 -10.50
N PHE A 121 -7.72 14.19 -10.79
CA PHE A 121 -8.53 15.38 -10.97
C PHE A 121 -8.38 15.90 -12.41
N SER A 122 -9.40 16.58 -12.90
CA SER A 122 -9.43 17.09 -14.26
C SER A 122 -9.12 18.58 -14.30
N VAL A 123 -8.30 18.97 -15.27
CA VAL A 123 -8.04 20.35 -15.67
C VAL A 123 -8.80 20.59 -16.96
N GLY A 124 -9.78 21.49 -16.94
CA GLY A 124 -10.57 21.82 -18.11
C GLY A 124 -9.79 22.64 -19.15
N LEU A 125 -10.26 22.61 -20.39
CA LEU A 125 -9.74 23.46 -21.47
C LEU A 125 -9.98 24.95 -21.15
N ASP A 126 -9.01 25.81 -21.49
CA ASP A 126 -9.03 27.26 -21.24
C ASP A 126 -9.21 27.63 -19.76
N LYS A 127 -8.75 26.74 -18.86
CA LYS A 127 -8.76 26.94 -17.41
C LYS A 127 -7.36 26.84 -16.82
N LEU A 128 -7.16 27.59 -15.74
CA LEU A 128 -6.05 27.42 -14.82
C LEU A 128 -6.59 26.73 -13.55
N THR A 129 -6.17 25.49 -13.33
CA THR A 129 -6.49 24.75 -12.09
C THR A 129 -5.30 24.81 -11.15
N THR A 130 -5.53 25.39 -9.98
CA THR A 130 -4.58 25.46 -8.88
C THR A 130 -4.87 24.35 -7.87
N ALA A 131 -3.88 23.53 -7.57
CA ALA A 131 -3.94 22.41 -6.63
C ALA A 131 -3.06 22.70 -5.41
N ALA A 132 -3.71 22.97 -4.28
CA ALA A 132 -3.06 23.10 -2.98
C ALA A 132 -2.89 21.72 -2.34
N VAL A 133 -1.66 21.20 -2.37
CA VAL A 133 -1.32 19.85 -1.94
C VAL A 133 -1.00 19.81 -0.44
N THR A 134 -1.60 18.84 0.24
CA THR A 134 -1.31 18.48 1.62
C THR A 134 -0.85 17.02 1.67
N PRO A 135 0.42 16.75 2.04
CA PRO A 135 0.93 15.40 2.21
C PRO A 135 0.38 14.79 3.50
N ARG A 136 0.02 13.51 3.44
CA ARG A 136 -0.42 12.69 4.57
C ARG A 136 0.52 11.52 4.71
N LEU A 137 1.33 11.58 5.77
CA LEU A 137 2.26 10.51 6.13
C LEU A 137 1.65 9.69 7.25
N THR A 138 1.45 8.40 7.01
CA THR A 138 1.13 7.43 8.07
C THR A 138 2.37 6.60 8.33
N GLN A 139 2.83 6.57 9.56
CA GLN A 139 3.99 5.78 9.98
C GLN A 139 3.61 4.85 11.11
N THR A 140 4.24 3.70 11.15
CA THR A 140 4.03 2.69 12.18
C THR A 140 5.34 2.45 12.89
N SER A 141 5.31 2.50 14.22
CA SER A 141 6.50 2.35 15.05
C SER A 141 7.23 1.03 14.76
N THR A 142 8.55 1.07 14.65
CA THR A 142 9.37 -0.14 14.44
C THR A 142 9.30 -1.12 15.61
N LYS A 143 8.86 -0.65 16.79
CA LYS A 143 8.62 -1.49 17.97
C LYS A 143 7.63 -2.61 17.68
N ILE A 144 6.62 -2.37 16.83
CA ILE A 144 5.59 -3.37 16.53
C ILE A 144 5.96 -4.32 15.37
N LYS A 145 7.20 -4.27 14.88
CA LYS A 145 7.69 -5.15 13.80
C LYS A 145 7.71 -6.64 14.18
N HIS A 146 7.72 -6.96 15.47
CA HIS A 146 7.67 -8.34 15.95
C HIS A 146 6.26 -8.97 15.86
N TYR A 147 5.20 -8.15 15.71
CA TYR A 147 3.85 -8.65 15.47
C TYR A 147 3.71 -9.10 14.00
N SER A 148 2.87 -10.11 13.75
CA SER A 148 2.63 -10.57 12.38
C SER A 148 1.88 -9.51 11.55
N PRO A 149 2.11 -9.44 10.22
CA PRO A 149 1.43 -8.50 9.33
C PRO A 149 -0.10 -8.48 9.45
N GLU A 150 -0.72 -9.62 9.73
CA GLU A 150 -2.17 -9.79 9.88
C GLU A 150 -2.69 -9.13 11.17
N LYS A 151 -1.92 -9.18 12.27
CA LYS A 151 -2.30 -8.52 13.53
C LYS A 151 -2.17 -7.00 13.42
N ARG A 152 -1.12 -6.53 12.75
CA ARG A 152 -0.83 -5.09 12.57
C ARG A 152 -1.50 -4.47 11.34
N ASN A 153 -2.15 -5.28 10.50
CA ASN A 153 -2.87 -4.87 9.29
C ASN A 153 -2.05 -4.02 8.30
N CYS A 154 -0.74 -4.24 8.23
CA CYS A 154 0.13 -3.54 7.27
C CYS A 154 1.41 -4.36 6.97
N PHE A 155 2.05 -4.09 5.83
CA PHE A 155 3.35 -4.65 5.46
C PHE A 155 4.47 -3.61 5.57
N PHE A 156 5.64 -4.02 6.05
CA PHE A 156 6.89 -3.29 5.82
C PHE A 156 7.44 -3.67 4.44
N ASN A 157 8.18 -2.77 3.78
CA ASN A 157 8.75 -3.04 2.46
C ASN A 157 9.64 -4.29 2.41
N THR A 158 10.27 -4.67 3.53
CA THR A 158 11.15 -5.84 3.61
C THR A 158 10.42 -7.17 3.68
N GLU A 159 9.14 -7.19 4.02
CA GLU A 159 8.40 -8.43 4.30
C GLU A 159 7.72 -9.04 3.09
N LYS A 160 7.13 -8.20 2.23
CA LYS A 160 6.41 -8.64 1.04
C LYS A 160 7.08 -8.12 -0.21
N LYS A 161 7.68 -9.03 -0.97
CA LYS A 161 8.24 -8.74 -2.28
C LYS A 161 7.19 -8.98 -3.36
N LEU A 162 7.13 -8.06 -4.32
CA LEU A 162 6.28 -8.15 -5.49
C LEU A 162 7.09 -8.77 -6.65
N ARG A 163 6.40 -9.39 -7.62
CA ARG A 163 7.07 -10.09 -8.73
C ARG A 163 7.68 -9.10 -9.72
N PHE A 164 6.91 -8.09 -10.09
CA PHE A 164 7.22 -7.10 -11.11
C PHE A 164 7.74 -5.80 -10.51
N PHE A 165 7.36 -5.45 -9.28
CA PHE A 165 7.77 -4.19 -8.63
C PHE A 165 8.85 -4.39 -7.56
N ARG A 166 9.80 -3.47 -7.46
CA ARG A 166 10.86 -3.48 -6.43
C ARG A 166 10.36 -3.07 -5.06
N TYR A 167 9.46 -2.09 -5.03
CA TYR A 167 8.87 -1.58 -3.80
C TYR A 167 7.43 -2.05 -3.66
N TYR A 168 7.10 -2.54 -2.46
CA TYR A 168 5.74 -2.88 -2.13
C TYR A 168 4.91 -1.60 -2.02
N SER A 169 3.76 -1.58 -2.65
CA SER A 169 2.69 -0.64 -2.32
C SER A 169 1.37 -1.36 -2.49
N GLN A 170 0.33 -0.91 -1.79
CA GLN A 170 -0.98 -1.53 -1.92
C GLN A 170 -1.50 -1.45 -3.37
N LEU A 171 -1.24 -0.33 -4.06
CA LEU A 171 -1.61 -0.14 -5.47
C LEU A 171 -0.86 -1.10 -6.38
N ASN A 172 0.47 -1.22 -6.22
CA ASN A 172 1.30 -2.13 -7.01
C ASN A 172 0.89 -3.60 -6.78
N CYS A 173 0.66 -4.00 -5.52
CA CYS A 173 0.18 -5.34 -5.17
C CYS A 173 -1.16 -5.66 -5.84
N ASN A 174 -2.13 -4.75 -5.72
CA ASN A 174 -3.44 -4.90 -6.37
C ASN A 174 -3.31 -4.93 -7.90
N PHE A 175 -2.32 -4.24 -8.46
CA PHE A 175 -2.07 -4.24 -9.90
C PHE A 175 -1.49 -5.56 -10.40
N GLU A 176 -0.55 -6.18 -9.66
CA GLU A 176 -0.07 -7.53 -9.96
C GLU A 176 -1.19 -8.57 -9.84
N CYS A 177 -2.02 -8.44 -8.81
CA CYS A 177 -3.18 -9.30 -8.61
C CYS A 177 -4.15 -9.24 -9.79
N TRP A 178 -4.52 -8.03 -10.22
CA TRP A 178 -5.37 -7.84 -11.39
C TRP A 178 -4.70 -8.37 -12.67
N THR A 179 -3.40 -8.13 -12.85
CA THR A 179 -2.65 -8.63 -14.01
C THR A 179 -2.67 -10.15 -14.07
N ASN A 180 -2.40 -10.82 -12.95
CA ASN A 180 -2.43 -12.28 -12.86
C ASN A 180 -3.82 -12.85 -13.13
N TYR A 181 -4.86 -12.19 -12.60
CA TYR A 181 -6.26 -12.56 -12.87
C TYR A 181 -6.59 -12.46 -14.36
N THR A 182 -6.22 -11.34 -14.98
CA THR A 182 -6.45 -11.10 -16.41
C THR A 182 -5.70 -12.12 -17.28
N LYS A 183 -4.44 -12.42 -16.94
CA LYS A 183 -3.64 -13.46 -17.62
C LYS A 183 -4.28 -14.83 -17.48
N ALA A 184 -4.82 -15.18 -16.31
CA ALA A 184 -5.48 -16.46 -16.07
C ALA A 184 -6.80 -16.61 -16.87
N GLN A 185 -7.58 -15.53 -16.99
CA GLN A 185 -8.86 -15.54 -17.70
C GLN A 185 -8.72 -15.47 -19.22
N CYS A 186 -7.91 -14.53 -19.70
CA CYS A 186 -7.84 -14.23 -21.13
C CYS A 186 -6.61 -14.84 -21.82
N GLY A 187 -5.64 -15.38 -21.06
CA GLY A 187 -4.37 -15.91 -21.58
C GLY A 187 -3.40 -14.83 -22.09
N CYS A 188 -3.70 -13.55 -21.86
CA CYS A 188 -2.92 -12.39 -22.26
C CYS A 188 -3.21 -11.23 -21.28
N VAL A 189 -2.41 -10.17 -21.34
CA VAL A 189 -2.59 -8.99 -20.47
C VAL A 189 -2.80 -7.72 -21.29
N ASN A 190 -3.31 -6.67 -20.66
CA ASN A 190 -3.49 -5.38 -21.31
C ASN A 190 -2.12 -4.67 -21.53
N PHE A 191 -2.07 -3.70 -22.43
CA PHE A 191 -0.81 -3.08 -22.88
C PHE A 191 -0.03 -2.37 -21.76
N TYR A 192 -0.74 -1.80 -20.78
CA TYR A 192 -0.16 -1.10 -19.63
C TYR A 192 0.15 -2.01 -18.45
N MET A 193 -0.28 -3.27 -18.49
CA MET A 193 -0.08 -4.20 -17.39
C MET A 193 1.37 -4.71 -17.36
N PRO A 194 1.96 -4.91 -16.17
CA PRO A 194 3.27 -5.54 -16.04
C PRO A 194 3.24 -6.96 -16.61
N LYS A 195 4.29 -7.37 -17.31
CA LYS A 195 4.35 -8.67 -17.96
C LYS A 195 5.75 -9.22 -18.00
N ASP A 196 5.89 -10.53 -17.99
CA ASP A 196 7.11 -11.24 -18.35
C ASP A 196 7.22 -11.39 -19.89
N ASN A 197 8.42 -11.66 -20.40
CA ASN A 197 8.68 -11.84 -21.84
C ASN A 197 7.81 -12.89 -22.52
N GLU A 198 7.34 -13.89 -21.77
CA GLU A 198 6.49 -14.95 -22.28
C GLU A 198 5.03 -14.50 -22.45
N THR A 199 4.60 -13.46 -21.74
CA THR A 199 3.21 -13.01 -21.75
C THR A 199 2.97 -12.01 -22.86
N ARG A 200 2.03 -12.36 -23.73
CA ARG A 200 1.64 -11.50 -24.86
C ARG A 200 0.63 -10.45 -24.42
N VAL A 201 0.70 -9.28 -25.06
CA VAL A 201 -0.33 -8.26 -24.98
C VAL A 201 -1.56 -8.72 -25.77
N CYS A 202 -2.76 -8.54 -25.22
CA CYS A 202 -4.00 -8.92 -25.88
C CYS A 202 -4.23 -8.09 -27.15
N SER A 203 -4.59 -8.75 -28.25
CA SER A 203 -5.10 -8.11 -29.47
C SER A 203 -6.51 -7.55 -29.27
N LEU A 204 -6.93 -6.61 -30.13
CA LEU A 204 -8.28 -6.01 -30.09
C LEU A 204 -9.44 -7.02 -30.08
N GLY A 205 -9.29 -8.19 -30.71
CA GLY A 205 -10.31 -9.25 -30.69
C GLY A 205 -10.64 -9.80 -29.30
N LYS A 206 -9.73 -9.63 -28.32
CA LYS A 206 -9.94 -10.04 -26.91
C LYS A 206 -10.39 -8.90 -26.00
N ARG A 207 -10.78 -7.74 -26.56
CA ARG A 207 -11.26 -6.58 -25.78
C ARG A 207 -12.41 -6.96 -24.84
N PHE A 208 -13.40 -7.71 -25.32
CA PHE A 208 -14.52 -8.14 -24.48
C PHE A 208 -14.09 -9.05 -23.32
N CYS A 209 -13.07 -9.88 -23.50
CA CYS A 209 -12.51 -10.69 -22.43
C CYS A 209 -11.83 -9.82 -21.37
N LEU A 210 -11.09 -8.78 -21.77
CA LEU A 210 -10.45 -7.85 -20.84
C LEU A 210 -11.49 -7.10 -19.97
N GLU A 211 -12.59 -6.67 -20.58
CA GLU A 211 -13.70 -6.01 -19.86
C GLU A 211 -14.40 -6.98 -18.90
N ASP A 212 -14.71 -8.19 -19.37
CA ASP A 212 -15.33 -9.23 -18.54
C ASP A 212 -14.42 -9.65 -17.37
N ALA A 213 -13.11 -9.76 -17.61
CA ALA A 213 -12.13 -10.04 -16.56
C ALA A 213 -12.08 -8.91 -15.52
N ARG A 214 -12.15 -7.64 -15.94
CA ARG A 214 -12.20 -6.49 -15.02
C ARG A 214 -13.46 -6.53 -14.14
N LEU A 215 -14.62 -6.80 -14.74
CA LEU A 215 -15.89 -6.90 -14.02
C LEU A 215 -15.89 -8.08 -13.04
N SER A 216 -15.47 -9.25 -13.50
CA SER A 216 -15.39 -10.49 -12.70
C SER A 216 -14.44 -10.32 -11.51
N TYR A 217 -13.25 -9.76 -11.75
CA TYR A 217 -12.28 -9.46 -10.69
C TYR A 217 -12.85 -8.55 -9.61
N THR A 218 -13.57 -7.49 -10.02
CA THR A 218 -14.19 -6.55 -9.09
C THR A 218 -15.27 -7.23 -8.25
N GLN A 219 -16.11 -8.05 -8.87
CA GLN A 219 -17.14 -8.80 -8.15
C GLN A 219 -16.56 -9.80 -7.16
N ASP A 220 -15.48 -10.49 -7.52
CA ASP A 220 -14.85 -11.49 -6.65
C ASP A 220 -14.20 -10.85 -5.42
N ILE A 221 -13.51 -9.71 -5.58
CA ILE A 221 -12.96 -8.94 -4.46
C ILE A 221 -14.07 -8.44 -3.53
N LEU A 222 -15.18 -7.95 -4.09
CA LEU A 222 -16.32 -7.49 -3.28
C LEU A 222 -16.91 -8.65 -2.47
N ARG A 223 -17.08 -9.82 -3.07
CA ARG A 223 -17.56 -11.02 -2.37
C ARG A 223 -16.62 -11.45 -1.26
N GLU A 224 -15.30 -11.38 -1.46
CA GLU A 224 -14.31 -11.71 -0.44
C GLU A 224 -14.39 -10.74 0.75
N ARG A 225 -14.44 -9.43 0.47
CA ARG A 225 -14.55 -8.40 1.52
C ARG A 225 -15.84 -8.53 2.34
N LEU A 226 -16.92 -9.02 1.73
CA LEU A 226 -18.19 -9.29 2.43
C LEU A 226 -18.16 -10.59 3.25
N LYS A 227 -17.29 -11.55 2.93
CA LYS A 227 -17.28 -12.88 3.57
C LYS A 227 -16.31 -13.00 4.75
N SER A 228 -15.56 -11.96 5.11
CA SER A 228 -14.70 -11.93 6.31
C SER A 228 -13.82 -13.19 6.50
N ALA A 229 -13.36 -13.82 5.42
CA ALA A 229 -12.43 -14.95 5.45
C ALA A 229 -11.90 -15.26 4.04
N GLY A 230 -10.67 -14.84 3.78
CA GLY A 230 -9.63 -15.45 2.94
C GLY A 230 -9.98 -16.11 1.60
N SER A 231 -9.40 -15.52 0.56
CA SER A 231 -9.02 -16.04 -0.76
C SER A 231 -10.03 -15.84 -1.91
N VAL A 232 -9.58 -15.07 -2.92
CA VAL A 232 -10.17 -15.04 -4.26
C VAL A 232 -9.95 -16.39 -4.93
N LYS A 233 -11.02 -17.18 -5.06
CA LYS A 233 -11.04 -18.42 -5.84
C LYS A 233 -11.34 -18.11 -7.30
N TYR A 234 -10.39 -18.39 -8.20
CA TYR A 234 -10.57 -18.27 -9.64
C TYR A 234 -10.45 -19.66 -10.30
N GLY A 235 -11.58 -20.27 -10.67
CA GLY A 235 -11.59 -21.66 -11.16
C GLY A 235 -10.84 -22.62 -10.22
N ASN A 236 -9.95 -23.46 -10.75
CA ASN A 236 -9.11 -24.39 -9.97
C ASN A 236 -7.80 -23.78 -9.44
N LYS A 237 -7.54 -22.46 -9.60
CA LYS A 237 -6.32 -21.80 -9.10
C LYS A 237 -6.67 -20.68 -8.12
N THR A 238 -6.30 -20.87 -6.86
CA THR A 238 -6.39 -19.84 -5.81
C THR A 238 -5.21 -18.88 -5.96
N THR A 239 -5.48 -17.62 -6.33
CA THR A 239 -4.48 -16.55 -6.22
C THR A 239 -4.82 -15.77 -4.95
N GLU A 240 -4.05 -16.01 -3.88
CA GLU A 240 -4.27 -15.35 -2.60
C GLU A 240 -3.76 -13.90 -2.67
N CYS A 241 -4.68 -12.96 -2.93
CA CYS A 241 -4.37 -11.53 -3.05
C CYS A 241 -4.40 -10.82 -1.71
N ASN A 242 -3.41 -11.09 -0.86
CA ASN A 242 -3.26 -10.42 0.43
C ASN A 242 -2.54 -9.06 0.30
N CYS A 243 -3.26 -8.00 -0.12
CA CYS A 243 -2.69 -6.66 -0.31
C CYS A 243 -3.03 -5.68 0.83
N LEU A 244 -2.37 -5.85 1.99
CA LEU A 244 -2.46 -4.90 3.12
C LEU A 244 -1.76 -3.57 2.78
N PRO A 245 -2.14 -2.44 3.43
CA PRO A 245 -1.44 -1.18 3.24
C PRO A 245 0.02 -1.24 3.72
N LEU A 246 0.84 -0.29 3.28
CA LEU A 246 2.18 -0.08 3.83
C LEU A 246 2.10 0.42 5.27
N CYS A 247 3.07 0.04 6.09
CA CYS A 247 3.19 0.55 7.46
C CYS A 247 3.72 1.98 7.53
N SER A 248 4.51 2.37 6.53
CA SER A 248 4.96 3.74 6.27
C SER A 248 4.48 4.13 4.88
N ASP A 249 3.41 4.92 4.80
CA ASP A 249 2.80 5.33 3.53
C ASP A 249 2.67 6.85 3.45
N LEU A 250 3.09 7.39 2.30
CA LEU A 250 2.96 8.80 1.94
C LEU A 250 1.91 8.92 0.84
N THR A 251 0.89 9.72 1.10
CA THR A 251 -0.20 10.01 0.16
C THR A 251 -0.40 11.52 0.05
N TYR A 252 -0.98 11.98 -1.06
CA TYR A 252 -1.20 13.41 -1.31
C TYR A 252 -2.70 13.66 -1.45
N SER A 253 -3.19 14.65 -0.73
CA SER A 253 -4.55 15.20 -0.94
C SER A 253 -4.41 16.61 -1.51
N ALA A 254 -5.24 16.95 -2.50
CA ALA A 254 -5.23 18.27 -3.12
C ALA A 254 -6.58 18.97 -2.94
N GLU A 255 -6.54 20.23 -2.53
CA GLU A 255 -7.67 21.15 -2.60
C GLU A 255 -7.56 21.92 -3.92
N LEU A 256 -8.62 21.87 -4.73
CA LEU A 256 -8.61 22.40 -6.09
C LEU A 256 -9.37 23.73 -6.16
N SER A 257 -8.78 24.71 -6.82
CA SER A 257 -9.44 25.94 -7.25
C SER A 257 -9.22 26.13 -8.74
N THR A 258 -10.29 26.38 -9.48
CA THR A 258 -10.23 26.57 -10.93
C THR A 258 -10.65 27.99 -11.26
N SER A 259 -9.85 28.66 -12.08
CA SER A 259 -10.15 29.97 -12.64
C SER A 259 -10.12 29.91 -14.16
N ASP A 260 -10.90 30.78 -14.78
CA ASP A 260 -10.87 30.95 -16.23
C ASP A 260 -9.52 31.53 -16.62
N TRP A 261 -8.92 30.99 -17.67
CA TRP A 261 -7.62 31.45 -18.16
C TRP A 261 -7.72 31.78 -19.63
N ASP A 262 -7.83 33.07 -19.91
CA ASP A 262 -7.78 33.60 -21.26
C ASP A 262 -6.31 33.68 -21.71
N PHE A 263 -5.80 32.55 -22.20
CA PHE A 263 -4.43 32.45 -22.71
C PHE A 263 -4.20 33.38 -23.91
N ALA A 264 -5.19 33.53 -24.80
CA ALA A 264 -5.09 34.32 -26.01
C ALA A 264 -4.80 35.80 -25.74
N ASN A 265 -5.28 36.32 -24.61
CA ASN A 265 -5.05 37.70 -24.17
C ASN A 265 -3.99 37.82 -23.07
N SER A 266 -3.29 36.74 -22.74
CA SER A 266 -2.28 36.73 -21.66
C SER A 266 -0.90 37.18 -22.17
N ASP A 267 -0.13 37.88 -21.31
CA ASP A 267 1.23 38.34 -21.63
C ASP A 267 2.21 37.20 -21.97
N ASP A 268 1.91 35.97 -21.55
CA ASP A 268 2.74 34.78 -21.87
C ASP A 268 2.65 34.39 -23.36
N ALA A 269 1.58 34.79 -24.08
CA ALA A 269 1.44 34.56 -25.52
C ALA A 269 2.29 35.54 -26.38
N ASN A 270 2.84 36.60 -25.77
CA ASN A 270 3.65 37.62 -26.46
C ASN A 270 5.16 37.31 -26.45
N ILE A 271 5.60 36.17 -25.90
CA ILE A 271 7.03 35.86 -25.67
C ILE A 271 7.64 34.89 -26.71
N ASP A 272 6.83 34.12 -27.46
CA ASP A 272 7.35 33.33 -28.59
C ASP A 272 7.25 34.14 -29.90
N GLU A 273 8.41 34.55 -30.42
CA GLU A 273 8.56 35.30 -31.69
C GLU A 273 8.14 34.48 -32.93
N ASP A 274 7.98 33.17 -32.79
CA ASP A 274 7.51 32.26 -33.84
C ASP A 274 5.99 32.09 -33.75
N ARG A 275 5.25 33.02 -34.36
CA ARG A 275 3.79 32.95 -34.52
C ARG A 275 3.39 31.78 -35.44
N GLU A 276 3.43 30.56 -34.92
CA GLU A 276 2.45 29.56 -35.34
C GLU A 276 1.06 30.03 -34.88
N ASP A 277 0.04 29.75 -35.69
CA ASP A 277 -1.32 30.26 -35.51
C ASP A 277 -1.98 29.63 -34.26
N PHE A 278 -1.65 30.17 -33.08
CA PHE A 278 -2.18 29.73 -31.78
C PHE A 278 -3.70 29.92 -31.64
N SER A 279 -4.36 30.53 -32.63
CA SER A 279 -5.82 30.66 -32.68
C SER A 279 -6.56 29.31 -32.64
N ASN A 280 -5.91 28.25 -33.17
CA ASN A 280 -6.44 26.90 -33.19
C ASN A 280 -6.08 26.07 -31.96
N PHE A 281 -5.34 26.61 -31.00
CA PHE A 281 -4.98 25.93 -29.77
C PHE A 281 -5.87 26.37 -28.60
N GLN A 282 -6.06 25.47 -27.65
CA GLN A 282 -6.61 25.75 -26.34
C GLN A 282 -5.54 25.46 -25.31
N ALA A 283 -5.35 26.39 -24.37
CA ALA A 283 -4.33 26.28 -23.34
C ALA A 283 -4.97 25.89 -22.02
N SER A 284 -4.39 24.91 -21.34
CA SER A 284 -4.80 24.52 -19.99
C SER A 284 -3.57 24.58 -19.10
N ALA A 285 -3.70 25.09 -17.88
CA ALA A 285 -2.59 25.11 -16.94
C ALA A 285 -2.96 24.47 -15.62
N VAL A 286 -2.01 23.73 -15.06
CA VAL A 286 -2.09 23.24 -13.69
C VAL A 286 -0.98 23.87 -12.87
N ARG A 287 -1.35 24.39 -11.70
CA ARG A 287 -0.40 24.93 -10.72
C ARG A 287 -0.47 24.14 -9.43
N VAL A 288 0.59 23.43 -9.11
CA VAL A 288 0.68 22.55 -7.94
C VAL A 288 1.62 23.17 -6.91
N PHE A 289 1.16 23.33 -5.67
CA PHE A 289 2.00 23.86 -4.58
C PHE A 289 1.63 23.21 -3.25
N PHE A 290 2.56 23.23 -2.30
CA PHE A 290 2.28 22.75 -0.94
C PHE A 290 1.56 23.82 -0.13
N LYS A 291 0.51 23.42 0.61
CA LYS A 291 -0.30 24.32 1.44
C LYS A 291 0.47 24.87 2.64
N ASN A 292 1.30 24.04 3.28
CA ASN A 292 2.09 24.37 4.47
C ASN A 292 3.53 23.88 4.32
N ASP A 293 4.48 24.52 5.01
CA ASP A 293 5.90 24.12 5.01
C ASP A 293 6.16 22.80 5.74
N TYR A 294 5.25 22.41 6.63
CA TYR A 294 5.32 21.17 7.40
C TYR A 294 4.00 20.42 7.36
N PHE A 295 4.06 19.12 7.64
CA PHE A 295 2.91 18.26 7.81
C PHE A 295 3.09 17.42 9.07
N LEU A 296 1.97 17.03 9.68
CA LEU A 296 1.96 16.21 10.88
C LEU A 296 1.80 14.74 10.49
N PRO A 297 2.77 13.86 10.79
CA PRO A 297 2.64 12.43 10.53
C PRO A 297 1.64 11.80 11.50
N HIS A 298 0.81 10.89 10.99
CA HIS A 298 -0.01 10.00 11.80
C HIS A 298 0.82 8.78 12.21
N GLN A 299 1.20 8.71 13.48
CA GLN A 299 2.01 7.61 14.01
C GLN A 299 1.13 6.56 14.70
N ARG A 300 1.32 5.29 14.33
CA ARG A 300 0.71 4.11 14.97
C ARG A 300 1.72 3.49 15.94
N GLU A 301 1.33 3.38 17.20
CA GLU A 301 2.15 2.77 18.25
C GLU A 301 1.38 1.65 18.97
N GLU A 302 2.14 0.83 19.71
CA GLU A 302 1.56 -0.15 20.62
C GLU A 302 0.90 0.58 21.80
N LEU A 303 -0.40 0.34 22.01
CA LEU A 303 -1.16 0.99 23.09
C LEU A 303 -0.84 0.38 24.46
N TYR A 304 -0.73 -0.95 24.54
CA TYR A 304 -0.40 -1.70 25.75
C TYR A 304 0.59 -2.80 25.40
N GLY A 305 1.79 -2.72 25.98
CA GLY A 305 2.74 -3.83 25.92
C GLY A 305 2.40 -4.93 26.91
N PHE A 306 3.05 -6.09 26.78
CA PHE A 306 2.93 -7.18 27.74
C PHE A 306 3.23 -6.75 29.19
N ILE A 307 4.25 -5.88 29.36
CA ILE A 307 4.64 -5.36 30.67
C ILE A 307 3.53 -4.50 31.28
N ASP A 308 2.84 -3.68 30.49
CA ASP A 308 1.75 -2.83 30.97
C ASP A 308 0.56 -3.67 31.42
N VAL A 309 0.25 -4.74 30.70
CA VAL A 309 -0.81 -5.69 31.08
C VAL A 309 -0.48 -6.36 32.41
N VAL A 310 0.76 -6.88 32.57
CA VAL A 310 1.20 -7.49 33.82
C VAL A 310 1.20 -6.48 34.96
N SER A 311 1.63 -5.24 34.71
CA SER A 311 1.62 -4.15 35.69
C SER A 311 0.20 -3.81 36.14
N ASN A 312 -0.75 -3.70 35.21
CA ASN A 312 -2.15 -3.40 35.52
C ASN A 312 -2.82 -4.53 36.32
N ILE A 313 -2.57 -5.79 35.96
CA ILE A 313 -3.07 -6.95 36.71
C ILE A 313 -2.43 -7.01 38.10
N GLY A 314 -1.11 -6.84 38.19
CA GLY A 314 -0.38 -6.84 39.45
C GLY A 314 -0.82 -5.71 40.38
N GLY A 315 -1.03 -4.51 39.84
CA GLY A 315 -1.56 -3.37 40.58
C GLY A 315 -2.98 -3.61 41.10
N ALA A 316 -3.87 -4.16 40.26
CA ALA A 316 -5.23 -4.50 40.67
C ALA A 316 -5.27 -5.59 41.75
N LEU A 317 -4.49 -6.67 41.58
CA LEU A 317 -4.40 -7.75 42.56
C LEU A 317 -3.79 -7.26 43.88
N GLY A 318 -2.73 -6.46 43.82
CA GLY A 318 -2.08 -5.88 44.99
C GLY A 318 -3.02 -4.95 45.77
N LEU A 319 -3.84 -4.16 45.08
CA LEU A 319 -4.80 -3.26 45.72
C LEU A 319 -5.99 -4.01 46.35
N ILE A 320 -6.57 -4.98 45.64
CA ILE A 320 -7.80 -5.66 46.09
C ILE A 320 -7.49 -6.73 47.15
N THR A 321 -6.43 -7.50 46.96
CA THR A 321 -6.15 -8.70 47.76
C THR A 321 -4.88 -8.59 48.62
N GLY A 322 -4.07 -7.54 48.42
CA GLY A 322 -2.73 -7.47 49.02
C GLY A 322 -1.75 -8.49 48.42
N PHE A 323 -2.11 -9.15 47.32
CA PHE A 323 -1.29 -10.17 46.70
C PHE A 323 -0.01 -9.57 46.10
N SER A 324 1.14 -10.15 46.46
CA SER A 324 2.45 -9.72 45.98
C SER A 324 3.21 -10.88 45.34
N LEU A 325 4.34 -10.58 44.68
CA LEU A 325 5.25 -11.62 44.17
C LEU A 325 5.78 -12.54 45.28
N VAL A 326 5.90 -12.02 46.52
CA VAL A 326 6.26 -12.84 47.69
C VAL A 326 5.14 -13.83 48.00
N SER A 327 3.90 -13.38 48.00
CA SER A 327 2.71 -14.24 48.18
C SER A 327 2.61 -15.31 47.10
N LEU A 328 2.97 -15.00 45.84
CA LEU A 328 3.04 -16.01 44.77
C LEU A 328 4.10 -17.09 45.07
N GLY A 329 5.27 -16.66 45.56
CA GLY A 329 6.35 -17.57 45.97
C GLY A 329 5.92 -18.49 47.12
N GLU A 330 5.18 -17.97 48.10
CA GLU A 330 4.61 -18.76 49.19
C GLU A 330 3.62 -19.81 48.67
N ILE A 331 2.71 -19.44 47.76
CA ILE A 331 1.75 -20.39 47.17
C ILE A 331 2.49 -21.52 46.44
N ILE A 332 3.50 -21.19 45.62
CA ILE A 332 4.30 -22.19 44.91
C ILE A 332 5.01 -23.11 45.90
N TYR A 333 5.62 -22.58 46.95
CA TYR A 333 6.29 -23.36 47.99
C TYR A 333 5.33 -24.36 48.68
N PHE A 334 4.14 -23.90 49.08
CA PHE A 334 3.13 -24.74 49.74
C PHE A 334 2.54 -25.81 48.80
N LEU A 335 2.28 -25.46 47.53
CA LEU A 335 1.70 -26.40 46.56
C LEU A 335 2.70 -27.41 45.99
N SER A 336 3.99 -27.06 45.91
CA SER A 336 5.02 -27.96 45.38
C SER A 336 5.74 -28.71 46.50
N ILE A 337 6.60 -28.04 47.27
CA ILE A 337 7.50 -28.67 48.23
C ILE A 337 6.70 -29.32 49.37
N ARG A 338 5.78 -28.57 49.97
CA ARG A 338 5.00 -29.10 51.11
C ARG A 338 4.06 -30.22 50.67
N LEU A 339 3.48 -30.17 49.48
CA LEU A 339 2.64 -31.24 48.95
C LEU A 339 3.46 -32.51 48.63
N ILE A 340 4.62 -32.36 47.98
CA ILE A 340 5.52 -33.48 47.64
C ILE A 340 6.08 -34.13 48.91
N GLU A 341 6.50 -33.35 49.90
CA GLU A 341 6.96 -33.88 51.19
C GLU A 341 5.84 -34.60 51.95
N ASN A 342 4.62 -34.08 51.91
CA ASN A 342 3.48 -34.71 52.58
C ASN A 342 3.07 -36.02 51.87
N TYR A 343 3.11 -36.05 50.53
CA TYR A 343 2.88 -37.25 49.73
C TYR A 343 3.98 -38.31 49.97
N ARG A 344 5.25 -37.90 50.09
CA ARG A 344 6.36 -38.80 50.45
C ARG A 344 6.24 -39.35 51.87
N LYS A 345 5.71 -38.57 52.82
CA LYS A 345 5.49 -39.04 54.21
C LYS A 345 4.31 -40.01 54.33
N HIS A 346 3.25 -39.85 53.53
CA HIS A 346 2.08 -40.74 53.57
C HIS A 346 2.14 -41.92 52.58
N GLY A 347 3.01 -41.89 51.57
CA GLY A 347 3.22 -42.99 50.61
C GLY A 347 3.92 -44.23 51.20
N SER A 348 4.51 -44.13 52.40
CA SER A 348 5.17 -45.25 53.08
C SER A 348 4.23 -46.08 53.99
N CYS A 349 2.92 -45.77 54.03
CA CYS A 349 1.96 -46.45 54.92
C CYS A 349 1.29 -47.71 54.34
N CYS A 350 1.57 -48.11 53.08
CA CYS A 350 1.22 -49.45 52.60
C CYS A 350 2.36 -50.44 52.92
N GLY A 351 2.46 -50.78 54.20
CA GLY A 351 3.28 -51.87 54.69
C GLY A 351 2.72 -53.24 54.26
N ARG A 352 3.61 -54.05 53.68
CA ARG A 352 3.78 -55.50 53.90
C ARG A 352 2.59 -56.23 54.54
N ILE A 353 1.90 -57.05 53.76
CA ILE A 353 1.02 -58.12 54.29
C ILE A 353 1.87 -59.39 54.36
N ASP A 354 2.19 -59.83 55.58
CA ASP A 354 2.73 -61.16 55.88
C ASP A 354 1.79 -61.84 56.89
N SER A 355 1.47 -63.11 56.63
CA SER A 355 0.71 -64.08 57.45
C SER A 355 -0.77 -63.72 57.73
N SER A 356 -1.76 -64.61 57.70
CA SER A 356 -1.80 -66.06 57.91
C SER A 356 -3.16 -66.59 57.43
N GLN A 357 -3.16 -67.79 56.86
CA GLN A 357 -4.36 -68.58 56.60
C GLN A 357 -5.13 -68.82 57.91
N ASP A 358 -6.37 -68.37 57.98
CA ASP A 358 -7.37 -68.93 58.88
C ASP A 358 -8.64 -69.28 58.09
N SER A 359 -8.81 -70.58 57.94
CA SER A 359 -9.98 -71.27 57.41
C SER A 359 -11.09 -71.28 58.46
N ILE A 360 -12.23 -70.63 58.20
CA ILE A 360 -13.55 -71.04 58.71
C ILE A 360 -14.62 -70.68 57.67
N LYS A 361 -15.16 -71.76 57.08
CA LYS A 361 -16.52 -72.04 56.59
C LYS A 361 -17.53 -70.88 56.57
N ASN A 362 -18.21 -70.74 55.43
CA ASN A 362 -19.64 -71.06 55.30
C ASN A 362 -20.01 -71.32 53.82
N ASN A 363 -20.52 -72.53 53.56
CA ASN A 363 -21.43 -72.86 52.45
C ASN A 363 -22.69 -71.95 52.58
N GLU A 364 -23.55 -71.68 51.61
CA GLU A 364 -24.24 -72.46 50.57
C GLU A 364 -25.19 -71.38 49.95
N GLU A 365 -25.34 -71.17 48.65
CA GLU A 365 -26.30 -71.83 47.74
C GLU A 365 -26.20 -71.01 46.42
N ASP A 366 -25.86 -71.67 45.33
CA ASP A 366 -26.72 -71.94 44.16
C ASP A 366 -27.13 -70.71 43.34
N ASP A 367 -26.72 -70.64 42.07
CA ASP A 367 -27.57 -71.23 41.03
C ASP A 367 -26.86 -71.37 39.67
N VAL A 368 -27.34 -72.37 38.94
CA VAL A 368 -26.81 -72.99 37.72
C VAL A 368 -27.30 -72.27 36.44
N LEU A 369 -26.67 -72.64 35.31
CA LEU A 369 -26.95 -72.33 33.88
C LEU A 369 -26.08 -71.16 33.33
N LYS A 370 -25.20 -71.37 32.34
CA LYS A 370 -25.14 -72.38 31.28
C LYS A 370 -23.74 -72.43 30.66
#